data_AF-A0A519UFU2-F1
#
_entry.id   AF-A0A519UFU2-F1
#
_cell.length_a   1.000
_cell.length_b   1.000
_cell.length_c   1.000
_cell.angle_alpha   90.00
_cell.angle_beta   90.00
_cell.angle_gamma   90.00
#
_symmetry.space_group_name_H-M   'P 1'
#
loop_
_entity.id
_entity.type
_entity.pdbx_description
1 polymer ?
#
loop_
_entity_poly.entity_id
_entity_poly.type
_entity_poly.pdbx_seq_one_letter_code
_entity_poly.pdbx_strand_id
1 'polypeptide(L)'
;MIRGGSVPDALLKGAVKMGTGLGLLPPALVDSHFVKRGRFGRLIEAVALYPRLIGIGLGEDTGVLITEGHLVETIGSNLVIILDGFDIMHNNTAAAKKGTTLSIENIRMHVLAKGNVYCMTERKFYVSRAAAAPAAQ
;
A
#
# COMPACT_ATOMS: atom_id res chain seq x y z
N MET A 1 5.26 9.23 3.84
CA MET A 1 4.79 8.38 4.96
C MET A 1 3.42 8.86 5.42
N ILE A 2 2.56 7.94 5.87
CA ILE A 2 1.28 8.27 6.53
C ILE A 2 1.57 8.54 8.02
N ARG A 3 1.26 9.74 8.51
CA ARG A 3 1.47 10.12 9.93
C ARG A 3 0.20 10.09 10.78
N GLY A 4 -0.95 9.94 10.15
CA GLY A 4 -2.24 9.88 10.83
C GLY A 4 -3.40 10.04 9.87
N GLY A 5 -4.60 10.00 10.41
CA GLY A 5 -5.82 10.26 9.67
C GLY A 5 -7.05 9.91 10.49
N SER A 6 -8.20 10.36 10.00
CA SER A 6 -9.52 10.10 10.61
C SER A 6 -10.18 8.90 9.91
N VAL A 7 -10.67 7.94 10.70
CA VAL A 7 -11.39 6.77 10.19
C VAL A 7 -12.83 7.14 9.77
N PRO A 8 -13.58 7.94 10.55
CA PRO A 8 -14.91 8.40 10.13
C PRO A 8 -14.91 9.17 8.81
N ASP A 9 -13.83 9.92 8.54
CA ASP A 9 -13.70 10.75 7.33
C ASP A 9 -13.02 9.99 6.17
N ALA A 10 -12.90 8.66 6.25
CA ALA A 10 -12.24 7.86 5.23
C ALA A 10 -12.77 8.18 3.83
N LEU A 11 -11.86 8.35 2.87
CA LEU A 11 -12.16 8.73 1.48
C LEU A 11 -12.82 10.11 1.30
N LEU A 12 -12.71 10.98 2.30
CA LEU A 12 -12.84 12.43 2.12
C LEU A 12 -11.45 13.05 1.95
N LYS A 13 -11.31 13.97 1.00
CA LYS A 13 -10.03 14.68 0.80
C LYS A 13 -9.57 15.33 2.10
N GLY A 14 -8.34 15.04 2.48
CA GLY A 14 -7.68 15.61 3.66
C GLY A 14 -7.96 14.85 4.96
N ALA A 15 -8.56 13.66 4.86
CA ALA A 15 -8.71 12.74 5.99
C ALA A 15 -7.39 12.07 6.35
N VAL A 16 -6.50 11.82 5.37
CA VAL A 16 -5.12 11.37 5.61
C VAL A 16 -4.17 12.53 5.84
N LYS A 17 -3.29 12.38 6.83
CA LYS A 17 -2.17 13.28 7.09
C LYS A 17 -0.89 12.64 6.56
N MET A 18 -0.25 13.31 5.61
CA MET A 18 1.03 12.89 5.03
C MET A 18 2.19 13.62 5.71
N GLY A 19 3.38 13.01 5.67
CA GLY A 19 4.62 13.60 6.14
C GLY A 19 5.86 12.90 5.57
N THR A 20 7.02 13.51 5.80
CA THR A 20 8.33 12.97 5.41
C THR A 20 8.69 11.77 6.29
N GLY A 21 9.11 10.67 5.66
CA GLY A 21 9.62 9.49 6.37
C GLY A 21 11.15 9.46 6.39
N LEU A 22 11.71 8.36 6.88
CA LEU A 22 13.16 8.13 6.95
C LEU A 22 13.82 7.78 5.60
N GLY A 23 13.03 7.57 4.54
CA GLY A 23 13.57 7.23 3.21
C GLY A 23 14.13 5.82 3.06
N LEU A 24 13.85 4.90 3.99
CA LEU A 24 14.36 3.51 3.96
C LEU A 24 13.81 2.67 2.81
N LEU A 25 12.59 2.97 2.35
CA LEU A 25 11.94 2.35 1.20
C LEU A 25 11.25 3.43 0.36
N PRO A 26 12.01 4.17 -0.48
CA PRO A 26 11.49 5.32 -1.22
C PRO A 26 10.24 5.06 -2.08
N PRO A 27 10.08 3.91 -2.77
CA PRO A 27 8.91 3.70 -3.63
C PRO A 27 7.65 3.26 -2.88
N ALA A 28 7.62 3.32 -1.53
CA ALA A 28 6.53 2.77 -0.74
C ALA A 28 5.91 3.76 0.26
N LEU A 29 4.59 3.59 0.48
CA LEU A 29 3.83 4.19 1.56
C LEU A 29 3.43 3.09 2.54
N VAL A 30 3.97 3.12 3.75
CA VAL A 30 3.68 2.09 4.76
C VAL A 30 2.62 2.60 5.74
N ASP A 31 1.72 1.70 6.11
CA ASP A 31 0.72 1.91 7.15
C ASP A 31 0.50 0.68 8.04
N SER A 32 0.21 0.88 9.32
CA SER A 32 0.06 -0.21 10.30
C SER A 32 -1.33 -0.24 10.96
N HIS A 33 -1.64 -1.38 11.62
CA HIS A 33 -2.94 -1.69 12.23
C HIS A 33 -4.10 -1.58 11.23
N PHE A 34 -3.84 -2.02 10.00
CA PHE A 34 -4.63 -1.69 8.83
C PHE A 34 -6.08 -2.23 8.85
N VAL A 35 -6.22 -3.52 9.15
CA VAL A 35 -7.50 -4.24 9.03
C VAL A 35 -8.43 -3.96 10.23
N LYS A 36 -7.94 -4.09 11.47
CA LYS A 36 -8.80 -3.97 12.67
C LYS A 36 -9.32 -2.56 12.94
N ARG A 37 -8.69 -1.51 12.43
CA ARG A 37 -9.07 -0.11 12.71
C ARG A 37 -9.72 0.61 11.52
N GLY A 38 -10.13 -0.13 10.48
CA GLY A 38 -10.77 0.47 9.30
C GLY A 38 -9.87 1.46 8.54
N ARG A 39 -8.55 1.25 8.57
CA ARG A 39 -7.56 2.17 7.97
C ARG A 39 -7.38 1.96 6.47
N PHE A 40 -8.31 1.21 5.85
CA PHE A 40 -8.34 0.93 4.42
C PHE A 40 -8.49 2.21 3.60
N GLY A 41 -9.47 3.05 3.93
CA GLY A 41 -9.75 4.27 3.19
C GLY A 41 -8.59 5.28 3.19
N ARG A 42 -7.83 5.38 4.28
CA ARG A 42 -6.68 6.30 4.33
C ARG A 42 -5.49 5.82 3.51
N LEU A 43 -5.28 4.50 3.38
CA LEU A 43 -4.23 3.98 2.50
C LEU A 43 -4.62 4.16 1.04
N ILE A 44 -5.90 3.92 0.69
CA ILE A 44 -6.43 4.25 -0.64
C ILE A 44 -6.22 5.73 -0.94
N GLU A 45 -6.61 6.64 -0.04
CA GLU A 45 -6.42 8.08 -0.23
C GLU A 45 -4.93 8.41 -0.41
N ALA A 46 -4.05 7.83 0.41
CA ALA A 46 -2.61 8.06 0.29
C ALA A 46 -2.04 7.59 -1.06
N VAL A 47 -2.43 6.40 -1.53
CA VAL A 47 -2.02 5.89 -2.86
C VAL A 47 -2.61 6.74 -3.99
N ALA A 48 -3.86 7.16 -3.86
CA ALA A 48 -4.48 8.02 -4.87
C ALA A 48 -3.87 9.43 -4.92
N LEU A 49 -3.36 9.95 -3.79
CA LEU A 49 -2.57 11.19 -3.76
C LEU A 49 -1.17 11.01 -4.37
N TYR A 50 -0.59 9.80 -4.29
CA TYR A 50 0.73 9.48 -4.82
C TYR A 50 0.70 8.17 -5.64
N PRO A 51 0.08 8.15 -6.84
CA PRO A 51 -0.18 6.91 -7.59
C PRO A 51 1.07 6.14 -8.02
N ARG A 52 2.24 6.79 -7.97
CA ARG A 52 3.55 6.22 -8.32
C ARG A 52 4.26 5.54 -7.14
N LEU A 53 3.60 5.44 -5.98
CA LEU A 53 4.10 4.75 -4.81
C LEU A 53 3.24 3.51 -4.52
N ILE A 54 3.85 2.45 -4.03
CA ILE A 54 3.16 1.24 -3.58
C ILE A 54 2.69 1.41 -2.14
N GLY A 55 1.38 1.29 -1.91
CA GLY A 55 0.81 1.27 -0.57
C GLY A 55 0.99 -0.10 0.08
N ILE A 56 1.55 -0.15 1.28
CA ILE A 56 1.75 -1.37 2.08
C ILE A 56 1.01 -1.23 3.41
N GLY A 57 -0.11 -1.94 3.54
CA GLY A 57 -0.90 -2.04 4.77
C GLY A 57 -0.52 -3.27 5.57
N LEU A 58 0.06 -3.08 6.76
CA LEU A 58 0.44 -4.15 7.67
C LEU A 58 -0.71 -4.50 8.63
N GLY A 59 -1.08 -5.78 8.65
CA GLY A 59 -1.90 -6.38 9.69
C GLY A 59 -1.22 -6.38 11.06
N GLU A 60 -1.97 -6.77 12.09
CA GLU A 60 -1.38 -6.99 13.43
C GLU A 60 -0.50 -8.23 13.42
N ASP A 61 0.55 -8.24 14.26
CA ASP A 61 1.48 -9.38 14.36
C ASP A 61 2.03 -9.84 12.99
N THR A 62 2.26 -8.86 12.10
CA THR A 62 2.64 -9.07 10.70
C THR A 62 3.63 -8.01 10.27
N GLY A 63 4.59 -8.41 9.45
CA GLY A 63 5.58 -7.54 8.86
C GLY A 63 5.90 -7.93 7.43
N VAL A 64 6.85 -7.19 6.86
CA VAL A 64 7.42 -7.52 5.55
C VAL A 64 8.94 -7.56 5.67
N LEU A 65 9.55 -8.56 5.05
CA LEU A 65 10.97 -8.60 4.80
C LEU A 65 11.20 -7.99 3.42
N ILE A 66 12.00 -6.93 3.36
CA ILE A 66 12.38 -6.29 2.11
C ILE A 66 13.76 -6.79 1.70
N THR A 67 13.83 -7.47 0.55
CA THR A 67 15.11 -7.90 -0.03
C THR A 67 15.34 -7.18 -1.36
N GLU A 68 16.60 -6.89 -1.66
CA GLU A 68 17.02 -6.24 -2.91
C GLU A 68 16.35 -4.88 -3.17
N GLY A 69 15.79 -4.26 -2.13
CA GLY A 69 15.09 -2.98 -2.20
C GLY A 69 13.72 -3.01 -2.88
N HIS A 70 13.27 -4.15 -3.42
CA HIS A 70 12.05 -4.21 -4.22
C HIS A 70 11.18 -5.46 -4.03
N LEU A 71 11.69 -6.51 -3.40
CA LEU A 71 10.91 -7.71 -3.07
C LEU A 71 10.33 -7.58 -1.66
N VAL A 72 9.02 -7.72 -1.55
CA VAL A 72 8.25 -7.61 -0.31
C VAL A 72 7.74 -8.99 0.07
N GLU A 73 8.41 -9.67 1.00
CA GLU A 73 8.00 -10.97 1.53
C GLU A 73 7.19 -10.80 2.82
N THR A 74 5.99 -11.37 2.87
CA THR A 74 5.14 -11.28 4.07
C THR A 74 5.57 -12.27 5.15
N ILE A 75 5.75 -11.77 6.37
CA ILE A 75 6.07 -12.55 7.57
C ILE A 75 5.06 -12.27 8.70
N GLY A 76 4.95 -13.17 9.67
CA GLY A 76 4.02 -13.07 10.79
C GLY A 76 2.75 -13.90 10.59
N SER A 77 1.72 -13.60 11.38
CA SER A 77 0.51 -14.45 11.49
C SER A 77 -0.72 -13.92 10.75
N ASN A 78 -0.68 -12.69 10.25
CA ASN A 78 -1.81 -12.02 9.61
C ASN A 78 -1.46 -11.55 8.18
N LEU A 79 -2.28 -10.66 7.63
CA LEU A 79 -2.24 -10.25 6.23
C LEU A 79 -1.41 -8.98 6.00
N VAL A 80 -0.80 -8.89 4.84
CA VAL A 80 -0.27 -7.64 4.25
C VAL A 80 -1.11 -7.30 3.03
N ILE A 81 -1.51 -6.04 2.92
CA ILE A 81 -2.27 -5.52 1.80
C ILE A 81 -1.36 -4.63 0.96
N ILE A 82 -1.28 -4.92 -0.33
CA ILE A 82 -0.59 -4.08 -1.30
C ILE A 82 -1.63 -3.34 -2.12
N LEU A 83 -1.51 -2.02 -2.21
CA LEU A 83 -2.26 -1.18 -3.12
C LEU A 83 -1.31 -0.56 -4.14
N ASP A 84 -1.54 -0.88 -5.41
CA ASP A 84 -0.80 -0.36 -6.56
C ASP A 84 -1.69 0.64 -7.32
N GLY A 85 -1.24 1.89 -7.36
CA GLY A 85 -1.93 3.00 -8.00
C GLY A 85 -1.47 3.32 -9.43
N PHE A 86 -0.52 2.57 -9.99
CA PHE A 86 0.12 2.94 -11.26
C PHE A 86 -0.84 2.94 -12.45
N ASP A 87 -1.88 2.11 -12.41
CA ASP A 87 -2.85 1.94 -13.50
C ASP A 87 -4.18 2.67 -13.22
N ILE A 88 -4.23 3.58 -12.24
CA ILE A 88 -5.45 4.35 -11.92
C ILE A 88 -5.94 5.14 -13.15
N MET A 89 -7.19 4.91 -13.55
CA MET A 89 -7.79 5.51 -14.76
C MET A 89 -8.60 6.77 -14.46
N HIS A 90 -9.32 6.77 -13.33
CA HIS A 90 -10.05 7.93 -12.82
C HIS A 90 -9.58 8.25 -11.41
N ASN A 91 -9.31 9.53 -11.14
CA ASN A 91 -8.87 9.99 -9.82
C ASN A 91 -9.16 11.49 -9.63
N ASN A 92 -10.12 11.82 -8.77
CA ASN A 92 -10.44 13.22 -8.48
C ASN A 92 -9.61 13.82 -7.32
N THR A 93 -8.73 13.05 -6.67
CA THR A 93 -8.09 13.44 -5.39
C THR A 93 -7.21 14.68 -5.47
N ALA A 94 -6.56 14.94 -6.61
CA ALA A 94 -5.70 16.10 -6.79
C ALA A 94 -6.51 17.41 -6.85
N ALA A 95 -7.66 17.39 -7.52
CA ALA A 95 -8.53 18.54 -7.72
C ALA A 95 -9.59 18.72 -6.61
N ALA A 96 -9.89 17.66 -5.86
CA ALA A 96 -10.87 17.70 -4.78
C ALA A 96 -10.49 18.71 -3.69
N LYS A 97 -11.49 19.45 -3.20
CA LYS A 97 -11.36 20.31 -2.01
C LYS A 97 -11.44 19.45 -0.75
N LYS A 98 -10.88 19.94 0.35
CA LYS A 98 -10.95 19.24 1.64
C LYS A 98 -12.42 18.95 2.02
N GLY A 99 -12.70 17.74 2.47
CA GLY A 99 -14.05 17.28 2.82
C GLY A 99 -14.89 16.80 1.62
N THR A 100 -14.40 16.92 0.38
CA THR A 100 -15.06 16.34 -0.79
C THR A 100 -14.82 14.83 -0.86
N THR A 101 -15.84 14.07 -1.26
CA THR A 101 -15.74 12.63 -1.50
C THR A 101 -14.79 12.31 -2.64
N LEU A 102 -14.00 11.27 -2.45
CA LEU A 102 -13.04 10.80 -3.44
C LEU A 102 -13.68 9.77 -4.36
N SER A 103 -13.32 9.86 -5.64
CA SER A 103 -13.71 8.94 -6.70
C SER A 103 -12.44 8.48 -7.40
N ILE A 104 -12.18 7.18 -7.33
CA ILE A 104 -10.94 6.53 -7.75
C ILE A 104 -11.31 5.22 -8.44
N GLU A 105 -10.75 4.96 -9.62
CA GLU A 105 -10.97 3.73 -10.39
C GLU A 105 -9.65 3.03 -10.71
N ASN A 106 -9.70 1.70 -10.79
CA ASN A 106 -8.61 0.84 -11.25
C ASN A 106 -7.36 0.87 -10.35
N ILE A 107 -7.57 0.92 -9.03
CA ILE A 107 -6.52 0.63 -8.06
C ILE A 107 -6.37 -0.89 -7.93
N ARG A 108 -5.15 -1.40 -8.09
CA ARG A 108 -4.89 -2.83 -7.99
C ARG A 108 -4.59 -3.21 -6.55
N MET A 109 -5.29 -4.21 -6.04
CA MET A 109 -5.08 -4.74 -4.68
C MET A 109 -4.50 -6.15 -4.72
N HIS A 110 -3.51 -6.41 -3.89
CA HIS A 110 -3.05 -7.76 -3.56
C HIS A 110 -3.15 -8.01 -2.07
N VAL A 111 -3.57 -9.22 -1.70
CA VAL A 111 -3.64 -9.68 -0.31
C VAL A 111 -2.60 -10.77 -0.14
N LEU A 112 -1.62 -10.54 0.73
CA LEU A 112 -0.51 -11.45 0.96
C LEU A 112 -0.64 -12.08 2.35
N ALA A 113 -0.59 -13.40 2.39
CA ALA A 113 -0.39 -14.16 3.62
C ALA A 113 1.11 -14.46 3.81
N LYS A 114 1.45 -15.06 4.96
CA LYS A 114 2.82 -15.49 5.26
C LYS A 114 3.44 -16.27 4.09
N GLY A 115 4.65 -15.85 3.70
CA GLY A 115 5.44 -16.47 2.63
C GLY A 115 5.12 -15.98 1.22
N ASN A 116 4.01 -15.27 0.99
CA ASN A 116 3.77 -14.63 -0.30
C ASN A 116 4.71 -13.45 -0.51
N VAL A 117 5.00 -13.16 -1.77
CA VAL A 117 5.94 -12.12 -2.17
C VAL A 117 5.29 -11.18 -3.18
N TYR A 118 5.56 -9.89 -3.08
CA TYR A 118 5.24 -8.90 -4.11
C TYR A 118 6.50 -8.21 -4.60
N CYS A 119 6.71 -8.20 -5.91
CA CYS A 119 7.81 -7.48 -6.56
C CYS A 119 7.33 -6.08 -6.96
N MET A 120 7.88 -5.03 -6.34
CA MET A 120 7.44 -3.65 -6.56
C MET A 120 7.83 -3.10 -7.93
N THR A 121 8.92 -3.57 -8.52
CA THR A 121 9.39 -3.15 -9.85
C THR A 121 8.55 -3.77 -10.96
N GLU A 122 8.28 -5.07 -10.87
CA GLU A 122 7.43 -5.80 -11.82
C GLU A 122 5.93 -5.61 -11.55
N ARG A 123 5.59 -5.10 -10.36
CA ARG A 123 4.22 -4.95 -9.85
C ARG A 123 3.46 -6.28 -9.88
N LYS A 124 4.12 -7.35 -9.43
CA LYS A 124 3.65 -8.74 -9.57
C LYS A 124 3.63 -9.49 -8.24
N PHE A 125 2.58 -10.29 -8.04
CA PHE A 125 2.41 -11.19 -6.92
C PHE A 125 3.03 -12.56 -7.22
N TYR A 126 3.66 -13.13 -6.21
CA TYR A 126 4.27 -14.44 -6.21
C TYR A 126 3.77 -15.23 -5.00
N VAL A 127 3.40 -16.50 -5.23
CA VAL A 127 2.89 -17.40 -4.18
C VAL A 127 3.95 -17.70 -3.12
N SER A 128 5.23 -17.63 -3.48
CA SER A 128 6.35 -17.88 -2.59
C SER A 128 7.62 -17.18 -3.09
N ARG A 129 8.64 -17.09 -2.23
CA ARG A 129 9.96 -16.60 -2.62
C ARG A 129 10.63 -17.43 -3.71
N ALA A 130 10.46 -18.76 -3.69
CA ALA A 130 10.98 -19.63 -4.75
C ALA A 130 10.35 -19.31 -6.11
N ALA A 131 9.06 -18.95 -6.14
CA ALA A 131 8.38 -18.55 -7.38
C ALA A 131 8.80 -17.17 -7.90
N ALA A 132 9.38 -16.33 -7.03
CA ALA A 132 9.91 -15.01 -7.39
C ALA A 132 11.39 -15.07 -7.83
N ALA A 133 12.08 -16.20 -7.62
CA ALA A 133 13.46 -16.35 -8.05
C ALA A 133 13.54 -16.35 -9.58
N PRO A 134 14.52 -15.62 -10.17
CA PRO A 134 14.78 -15.75 -11.60
C PRO A 134 15.11 -17.21 -11.90
N ALA A 135 14.56 -17.75 -13.01
CA ALA A 135 14.90 -19.09 -13.47
C ALA A 135 16.44 -19.19 -13.55
N ALA A 136 17.02 -20.16 -12.85
CA ALA A 136 18.46 -20.39 -12.88
C ALA A 136 18.89 -20.53 -14.35
N GLN A 137 19.77 -19.63 -14.78
CA GLN A 137 20.41 -19.69 -16.10
C GLN A 137 21.48 -20.77 -16.09
#